data_AF-A0A814LVZ9-F1
#
_entry.id   AF-A0A814LVZ9-F1
#
_cell.length_a   1.000
_cell.length_b   1.000
_cell.length_c   1.000
_cell.angle_alpha   90.00
_cell.angle_beta   90.00
_cell.angle_gamma   90.00
#
_symmetry.space_group_name_H-M   'P 1'
#
loop_
_entity.id
_entity.type
_entity.pdbx_description
1 polymer ?
#
loop_
_entity_poly.entity_id
_entity_poly.type
_entity_poly.pdbx_seq_one_letter_code
_entity_poly.pdbx_strand_id
1 'polypeptide(L)'
;MTLAYITGGQYVPMVNAQLLEQVIIGGVREEISLDRLMQGAQEDIDREMQRAEAEGVDDEEKAKRLNQIFASKNMHCHQMKNDTGTMSKTVTDVYSKMSSMTEIRTHFMSKPKATFDYSTEEEEEEEEVKKAADMTYDLTENADVSIAQSKRLVKKWQHRKK
;
A
#
# COMPACT_ATOMS: atom_id res chain seq x y z
N MET A 1 11.93 4.85 -4.73
CA MET A 1 10.51 4.45 -4.56
C MET A 1 10.42 3.64 -3.28
N THR A 2 9.62 4.09 -2.32
CA THR A 2 9.34 3.36 -1.08
C THR A 2 8.26 2.30 -1.35
N LEU A 3 8.33 1.13 -0.69
CA LEU A 3 7.40 -0.01 -0.87
C LEU A 3 5.92 0.35 -0.63
N ALA A 4 5.64 1.49 -0.02
CA ALA A 4 4.31 2.02 0.32
C ALA A 4 3.34 2.17 -0.87
N TYR A 5 3.85 2.16 -2.11
CA TYR A 5 3.02 2.26 -3.31
C TYR A 5 2.61 0.91 -3.91
N ILE A 6 3.04 -0.21 -3.32
CA ILE A 6 2.79 -1.56 -3.87
C ILE A 6 1.39 -2.08 -3.49
N THR A 7 0.85 -1.70 -2.33
CA THR A 7 -0.37 -2.31 -1.75
C THR A 7 -1.50 -1.29 -1.58
N GLY A 8 -2.34 -1.11 -2.60
CA GLY A 8 -3.51 -0.21 -2.51
C GLY A 8 -3.26 1.23 -2.07
N GLY A 9 -2.01 1.75 -2.12
CA GLY A 9 -1.64 3.05 -1.58
C GLY A 9 -1.42 3.08 -0.05
N GLN A 10 -1.25 1.93 0.58
CA GLN A 10 -0.98 1.79 2.01
C GLN A 10 0.53 1.73 2.30
N TYR A 11 0.96 2.46 3.34
CA TYR A 11 2.30 2.34 3.87
C TYR A 11 2.44 1.06 4.71
N VAL A 12 3.47 0.28 4.38
CA VAL A 12 3.78 -1.01 5.01
C VAL A 12 5.13 -0.86 5.72
N PRO A 13 5.15 -0.71 7.07
CA PRO A 13 6.40 -0.58 7.80
C PRO A 13 7.15 -1.92 7.83
N MET A 14 8.39 -1.89 7.38
CA MET A 14 9.29 -3.06 7.34
C MET A 14 10.07 -3.22 8.66
N VAL A 15 9.37 -3.22 9.80
CA VAL A 15 10.02 -3.31 11.13
C VAL A 15 10.54 -4.73 11.40
N ASN A 16 9.85 -5.75 10.89
CA ASN A 16 10.21 -7.15 11.07
C ASN A 16 10.42 -7.83 9.71
N ALA A 17 11.59 -8.43 9.48
CA ALA A 17 11.92 -9.15 8.27
C ALA A 17 11.05 -10.40 8.04
N GLN A 18 10.49 -10.99 9.11
CA GLN A 18 9.58 -12.13 9.01
C GLN A 18 8.25 -11.75 8.33
N LEU A 19 7.83 -10.48 8.46
CA LEU A 19 6.62 -9.97 7.82
C LEU A 19 6.83 -9.63 6.33
N LEU A 20 8.09 -9.57 5.85
CA LEU A 20 8.39 -9.32 4.44
C LEU A 20 7.78 -10.38 3.53
N GLU A 21 7.81 -11.64 3.94
CA GLU A 21 7.23 -12.73 3.17
C GLU A 21 5.72 -12.53 2.97
N GLN A 22 4.99 -12.20 4.05
CA GLN A 22 3.55 -11.92 3.98
C GLN A 22 3.25 -10.72 3.09
N VAL A 23 4.04 -9.66 3.17
CA VAL A 23 3.91 -8.46 2.32
C VAL A 23 4.13 -8.78 0.85
N ILE A 24 5.16 -9.57 0.53
CA ILE A 24 5.45 -9.98 -0.86
C ILE A 24 4.31 -10.85 -1.39
N ILE A 25 3.91 -11.88 -0.64
CA ILE A 25 2.85 -12.79 -1.06
C ILE A 25 1.52 -12.04 -1.20
N GLY A 26 1.18 -11.19 -0.23
CA GLY A 26 -0.03 -10.36 -0.24
C GLY A 26 -0.05 -9.40 -1.43
N GLY A 27 1.05 -8.67 -1.65
CA GLY A 27 1.18 -7.75 -2.79
C GLY A 27 1.10 -8.45 -4.14
N VAL A 28 1.70 -9.64 -4.28
CA VAL A 28 1.58 -10.45 -5.51
C VAL A 28 0.14 -10.91 -5.74
N ARG A 29 -0.56 -11.35 -4.68
CA ARG A 29 -1.97 -11.75 -4.79
C ARG A 29 -2.89 -10.59 -5.16
N GLU A 30 -2.67 -9.41 -4.58
CA GLU A 30 -3.36 -8.18 -4.96
C GLU A 30 -3.11 -7.86 -6.44
N GLU A 31 -1.87 -7.95 -6.92
CA GLU A 31 -1.55 -7.68 -8.33
C GLU A 31 -2.25 -8.65 -9.29
N ILE A 32 -2.21 -9.95 -8.98
CA ILE A 32 -2.90 -10.98 -9.78
C ILE A 32 -4.40 -10.71 -9.80
N SER A 33 -4.98 -10.33 -8.67
CA SER A 33 -6.40 -9.99 -8.58
C SER A 33 -6.76 -8.79 -9.43
N LEU A 34 -5.94 -7.73 -9.39
CA LEU A 34 -6.13 -6.53 -10.19
C LEU A 34 -5.99 -6.83 -11.68
N ASP A 35 -5.07 -7.71 -12.08
CA ASP A 35 -4.92 -8.12 -13.48
C ASP A 35 -6.12 -8.92 -13.99
N ARG A 36 -6.65 -9.84 -13.18
CA ARG A 36 -7.89 -10.56 -13.51
C ARG A 36 -9.07 -9.60 -13.67
N LEU A 37 -9.14 -8.61 -12.79
CA LEU A 37 -10.18 -7.57 -12.81
C LEU A 37 -10.06 -6.68 -14.06
N MET A 38 -8.85 -6.28 -14.46
CA MET A 38 -8.63 -5.59 -15.73
C MET A 38 -9.07 -6.43 -16.93
N GLN A 39 -8.69 -7.72 -16.96
CA GLN A 39 -9.06 -8.61 -18.07
C GLN A 39 -10.58 -8.78 -18.18
N GLY A 40 -11.28 -8.94 -17.04
CA GLY A 40 -12.74 -9.11 -17.01
C GLY A 40 -13.53 -7.86 -17.42
N ALA A 41 -12.94 -6.67 -17.29
CA ALA A 41 -13.58 -5.41 -17.66
C ALA A 41 -12.90 -4.68 -18.84
N GLN A 42 -12.00 -5.36 -19.56
CA GLN A 42 -11.08 -4.73 -20.51
C GLN A 42 -11.81 -3.86 -21.55
N GLU A 43 -12.91 -4.36 -22.14
CA GLU A 43 -13.67 -3.63 -23.15
C GLU A 43 -14.28 -2.31 -22.64
N ASP A 44 -14.80 -2.32 -21.41
CA ASP A 44 -15.42 -1.13 -20.80
C ASP A 44 -14.36 -0.14 -20.32
N ILE A 45 -13.23 -0.66 -19.82
CA ILE A 45 -12.07 0.16 -19.49
C ILE A 45 -11.57 0.85 -20.76
N ASP A 46 -11.36 0.12 -21.85
CA ASP A 46 -10.86 0.70 -23.10
C ASP A 46 -11.81 1.75 -23.66
N ARG A 47 -13.12 1.48 -23.64
CA ARG A 47 -14.15 2.42 -24.09
C ARG A 47 -14.15 3.71 -23.27
N GLU A 48 -14.17 3.60 -21.94
CA GLU A 48 -14.23 4.78 -21.07
C GLU A 48 -12.91 5.55 -21.07
N MET A 49 -11.77 4.86 -21.16
CA MET A 49 -10.45 5.50 -21.22
C MET A 49 -10.25 6.24 -22.55
N GLN A 50 -10.69 5.67 -23.67
CA GLN A 50 -10.69 6.37 -24.97
C GLN A 50 -11.60 7.59 -24.96
N ARG A 51 -12.79 7.46 -24.36
CA ARG A 51 -13.72 8.59 -24.19
C ARG A 51 -13.09 9.71 -23.34
N ALA A 52 -12.50 9.36 -22.20
CA ALA A 52 -11.85 10.31 -21.31
C ALA A 52 -10.62 10.98 -21.96
N GLU A 53 -9.89 10.26 -22.83
CA GLU A 53 -8.80 10.80 -23.63
C GLU A 53 -9.31 11.79 -24.68
N ALA A 54 -10.41 11.49 -25.37
CA ALA A 54 -11.05 12.40 -26.33
C ALA A 54 -11.60 13.67 -25.64
N GLU A 55 -12.09 13.53 -24.41
CA GLU A 55 -12.57 14.64 -23.58
C GLU A 55 -11.41 15.45 -22.94
N GLY A 56 -10.15 15.01 -23.06
CA GLY A 56 -8.99 15.70 -22.50
C GLY A 56 -8.92 15.68 -20.97
N VAL A 57 -9.48 14.64 -20.35
CA VAL A 57 -9.66 14.54 -18.90
C VAL A 57 -8.34 14.17 -18.19
N ASP A 58 -8.13 14.73 -16.99
CA ASP A 58 -6.99 14.41 -16.13
C ASP A 58 -7.03 12.97 -15.59
N ASP A 59 -5.87 12.44 -15.25
CA ASP A 59 -5.69 11.07 -14.74
C ASP A 59 -6.41 10.84 -13.41
N GLU A 60 -6.58 11.87 -12.58
CA GLU A 60 -7.37 11.78 -11.35
C GLU A 60 -8.83 11.44 -11.65
N GLU A 61 -9.40 12.10 -12.65
CA GLU A 61 -10.80 11.95 -13.01
C GLU A 61 -11.02 10.65 -13.82
N LYS A 62 -10.05 10.24 -14.65
CA LYS A 62 -10.03 8.89 -15.24
C LYS A 62 -10.07 7.80 -14.18
N ALA A 63 -9.30 7.95 -13.11
CA ALA A 63 -9.28 6.98 -12.01
C ALA A 63 -10.64 6.88 -11.31
N LYS A 64 -11.35 8.00 -11.10
CA LYS A 64 -12.71 7.99 -10.52
C LYS A 64 -13.71 7.29 -11.44
N ARG A 65 -13.70 7.59 -12.74
CA ARG A 65 -14.59 6.94 -13.72
C ARG A 65 -14.35 5.44 -13.77
N LEU A 66 -13.08 5.03 -13.77
CA LEU A 66 -12.69 3.62 -13.70
C LEU A 66 -13.18 2.96 -12.40
N ASN A 67 -13.06 3.66 -11.27
CA ASN A 67 -13.56 3.19 -9.98
C ASN A 67 -15.09 2.97 -10.01
N GLN A 68 -15.83 3.91 -10.60
CA GLN A 68 -17.28 3.80 -10.78
C GLN A 68 -17.68 2.61 -11.68
N ILE A 69 -16.89 2.29 -12.71
CA ILE A 69 -17.12 1.10 -13.53
C ILE A 69 -17.03 -0.16 -12.67
N PHE A 70 -15.98 -0.29 -11.86
CA PHE A 70 -15.82 -1.46 -10.99
C PHE A 70 -16.94 -1.55 -9.95
N ALA A 71 -17.34 -0.43 -9.36
CA ALA A 71 -18.46 -0.39 -8.42
C ALA A 71 -19.78 -0.79 -9.08
N SER A 72 -20.09 -0.26 -10.28
CA SER A 72 -21.33 -0.58 -11.00
C SER A 72 -21.43 -2.05 -11.42
N LYS A 73 -20.29 -2.70 -11.65
CA LYS A 73 -20.20 -4.11 -11.99
C LYS A 73 -20.06 -5.03 -10.79
N ASN A 74 -20.05 -4.48 -9.57
CA ASN A 74 -19.81 -5.22 -8.34
C ASN A 74 -18.52 -6.07 -8.42
N MET A 75 -17.45 -5.47 -8.96
CA MET A 75 -16.15 -6.12 -9.10
C MET A 75 -15.30 -5.81 -7.89
N HIS A 76 -14.76 -6.87 -7.29
CA HIS A 76 -13.92 -6.77 -6.10
C HIS A 76 -12.51 -7.30 -6.39
N CYS A 77 -11.56 -6.87 -5.57
CA CYS A 77 -10.17 -7.28 -5.64
C CYS A 77 -9.68 -7.82 -4.29
N HIS A 78 -8.53 -8.49 -4.32
CA HIS A 78 -7.79 -8.79 -3.11
C HIS A 78 -7.04 -7.53 -2.72
N GLN A 79 -7.21 -7.08 -1.49
CA GLN A 79 -6.48 -5.92 -0.98
C GLN A 79 -5.80 -6.29 0.32
N MET A 80 -4.50 -6.04 0.39
CA MET A 80 -3.78 -6.18 1.65
C MET A 80 -4.21 -5.04 2.58
N LYS A 81 -4.51 -5.36 3.84
CA LYS A 81 -4.76 -4.40 4.90
C LYS A 81 -3.61 -4.41 5.90
N ASN A 82 -3.30 -3.22 6.37
CA ASN A 82 -2.36 -2.98 7.44
C ASN A 82 -3.13 -2.33 8.61
N ASP A 83 -3.96 -3.11 9.29
CA ASP A 83 -4.81 -2.61 10.38
C ASP A 83 -4.02 -2.46 11.69
N THR A 84 -3.00 -3.28 11.90
CA THR A 84 -2.18 -3.33 13.13
C THR A 84 -0.87 -2.56 13.04
N GLY A 85 -0.33 -2.33 11.83
CA GLY A 85 0.89 -1.55 11.58
C GLY A 85 0.62 -0.11 11.12
N THR A 86 -0.59 0.42 11.34
CA THR A 86 -0.95 1.79 10.96
C THR A 86 -0.15 2.82 11.76
N MET A 87 0.99 3.22 11.22
CA MET A 87 1.72 4.37 11.71
C MET A 87 0.82 5.62 11.57
N SER A 88 0.83 6.50 12.56
CA SER A 88 0.14 7.80 12.50
C SER A 88 0.39 8.47 11.13
N LYS A 89 -0.60 9.18 10.57
CA LYS A 89 -0.46 9.93 9.31
C LYS A 89 0.80 10.79 9.29
N THR A 90 1.14 11.39 10.43
CA THR A 90 2.35 12.21 10.61
C THR A 90 3.62 11.38 10.44
N VAL A 91 3.64 10.17 11.02
CA VAL A 91 4.78 9.25 10.94
C VAL A 91 4.94 8.75 9.51
N THR A 92 3.84 8.36 8.86
CA THR A 92 3.83 7.93 7.45
C THR A 92 4.39 9.00 6.51
N ASP A 93 4.00 10.26 6.67
CA ASP A 93 4.48 11.37 5.84
C ASP A 93 5.98 11.64 6.04
N VAL A 94 6.47 11.53 7.28
CA VAL A 94 7.90 11.66 7.62
C VAL A 94 8.72 10.51 7.02
N TYR A 95 8.28 9.25 7.17
CA TYR A 95 8.95 8.09 6.58
C TYR A 95 8.99 8.15 5.05
N SER A 96 7.94 8.70 4.41
CA SER A 96 7.87 8.79 2.95
C SER A 96 8.88 9.75 2.32
N LYS A 97 9.34 10.74 3.10
CA LYS A 97 10.27 11.79 2.66
C LYS A 97 11.73 11.43 2.94
N MET A 98 11.98 10.41 3.76
CA MET A 98 13.34 9.97 4.07
C MET A 98 13.90 9.12 2.94
N SER A 99 15.12 9.45 2.53
CA SER A 99 15.78 8.83 1.38
C SER A 99 16.81 7.77 1.80
N SER A 100 17.19 7.78 3.08
CA SER A 100 18.22 6.91 3.64
C SER A 100 17.76 6.24 4.92
N MET A 101 18.14 4.96 5.09
CA MET A 101 17.95 4.22 6.34
C MET A 101 18.67 4.87 7.52
N THR A 102 19.71 5.67 7.25
CA THR A 102 20.41 6.44 8.28
C THR A 102 19.52 7.55 8.85
N GLU A 103 18.76 8.25 8.01
CA GLU A 103 17.84 9.32 8.43
C GLU A 103 16.71 8.77 9.31
N ILE A 104 16.19 7.61 8.90
CA ILE A 104 15.19 6.85 9.67
C ILE A 104 15.76 6.48 11.05
N ARG A 105 16.97 5.92 11.10
CA ARG A 105 17.62 5.56 12.37
C ARG A 105 17.85 6.78 13.25
N THR A 106 18.23 7.94 12.69
CA THR A 106 18.43 9.13 13.52
C THR A 106 17.14 9.71 14.10
N HIS A 107 16.03 9.59 13.38
CA HIS A 107 14.74 10.14 13.82
C HIS A 107 13.93 9.19 14.70
N PHE A 108 14.16 7.89 14.58
CA PHE A 108 13.35 6.86 15.26
C PHE A 108 14.18 5.85 16.06
N MET A 109 15.51 5.87 15.98
CA MET A 109 16.42 5.12 16.87
C MET A 109 17.33 6.08 17.65
N SER A 110 16.77 6.76 18.64
CA SER A 110 17.55 7.16 19.81
C SER A 110 17.41 6.03 20.82
N LYS A 111 18.42 5.26 21.24
CA LYS A 111 19.87 5.49 21.38
C LYS A 111 20.63 4.15 21.20
N PRO A 112 21.94 4.15 20.88
CA PRO A 112 22.79 3.00 21.18
C PRO A 112 22.94 2.91 22.70
N LYS A 113 22.40 1.85 23.31
CA LYS A 113 22.53 1.54 24.75
C LYS A 113 23.94 1.04 25.02
N ALA A 114 24.89 1.98 25.13
CA ALA A 114 26.23 1.73 25.64
C ALA A 114 26.39 2.45 26.98
N THR A 115 25.72 1.92 28.02
CA THR A 115 26.21 1.79 29.40
C THR A 115 25.12 1.11 30.22
N PHE A 116 25.48 -0.02 30.80
CA PHE A 116 24.75 -0.83 31.75
C PHE A 116 24.33 -0.01 32.98
N ASP A 117 23.02 0.20 33.18
CA ASP A 117 22.42 0.45 34.49
C ASP A 117 21.03 -0.21 34.52
N TYR A 118 20.76 -0.94 35.59
CA TYR A 118 19.80 -2.05 35.65
C TYR A 118 18.62 -1.63 36.53
N SER A 119 17.67 -0.82 36.04
CA SER A 119 16.43 -0.61 36.84
C SER A 119 15.18 0.00 36.18
N THR A 120 15.09 0.34 34.88
CA THR A 120 13.88 1.07 34.42
C THR A 120 13.49 0.98 32.94
N GLU A 121 13.95 -0.02 32.18
CA GLU A 121 13.73 -0.06 30.71
C GLU A 121 13.01 -1.33 30.20
N GLU A 122 12.61 -2.26 31.08
CA GLU A 122 11.97 -3.52 30.66
C GLU A 122 10.52 -3.33 30.16
N GLU A 123 9.80 -2.30 30.62
CA GLU A 123 8.38 -2.12 30.26
C GLU A 123 8.18 -1.53 28.85
N GLU A 124 9.03 -0.60 28.39
CA GLU A 124 8.90 0.03 27.06
C GLU A 124 9.44 -0.85 25.92
N GLU A 125 10.55 -1.58 26.14
CA GLU A 125 11.08 -2.56 25.17
C GLU A 125 10.10 -3.75 25.00
N GLU A 126 9.46 -4.21 26.07
CA GLU A 126 8.40 -5.23 25.94
C GLU A 126 7.18 -4.72 25.16
N GLU A 127 6.81 -3.45 25.30
CA GLU A 127 5.63 -2.91 24.62
C GLU A 127 5.86 -2.72 23.11
N GLU A 128 7.04 -2.24 22.68
CA GLU A 128 7.37 -2.12 21.26
C GLU A 128 7.58 -3.49 20.59
N VAL A 129 8.21 -4.45 21.29
CA VAL A 129 8.37 -5.83 20.79
C VAL A 129 7.01 -6.54 20.71
N LYS A 130 6.10 -6.33 21.67
CA LYS A 130 4.72 -6.83 21.59
C LYS A 130 3.95 -6.18 20.43
N LYS A 131 4.05 -4.86 20.23
CA LYS A 131 3.42 -4.17 19.08
C LYS A 131 3.95 -4.67 17.74
N ALA A 132 5.25 -4.98 17.63
CA ALA A 132 5.82 -5.56 16.41
C ALA A 132 5.46 -7.04 16.20
N ALA A 133 5.24 -7.79 17.28
CA ALA A 133 4.75 -9.17 17.22
C ALA A 133 3.25 -9.25 16.86
N ASP A 134 2.46 -8.25 17.24
CA ASP A 134 1.03 -8.12 16.88
C ASP A 134 0.80 -7.47 15.50
N MET A 135 1.85 -7.01 14.80
CA MET A 135 1.72 -6.53 13.42
C MET A 135 1.43 -7.71 12.48
N THR A 136 0.26 -7.68 11.87
CA THR A 136 -0.26 -8.67 10.91
C THR A 136 -0.70 -7.98 9.62
N TYR A 137 -0.33 -8.58 8.50
CA TYR A 137 -0.78 -8.14 7.18
C TYR A 137 -1.83 -9.11 6.66
N ASP A 138 -3.10 -8.71 6.78
CA ASP A 138 -4.21 -9.55 6.35
C ASP A 138 -4.62 -9.22 4.92
N LEU A 139 -4.86 -10.26 4.13
CA LEU A 139 -5.41 -10.11 2.78
C LEU A 139 -6.94 -10.14 2.88
N THR A 140 -7.59 -9.01 2.62
CA THR A 140 -9.03 -8.98 2.47
C THR A 140 -9.39 -9.49 1.07
N GLU A 141 -10.06 -10.64 1.02
CA GLU A 141 -10.64 -11.16 -0.21
C GLU A 141 -11.99 -10.46 -0.46
N ASN A 142 -12.23 -10.04 -1.69
CA ASN A 142 -13.43 -9.29 -2.10
C ASN A 142 -13.54 -7.86 -1.52
N ALA A 143 -12.42 -7.14 -1.43
CA ALA A 143 -12.43 -5.72 -1.14
C ALA A 143 -12.86 -4.89 -2.37
N ASP A 144 -13.56 -3.79 -2.15
CA ASP A 144 -13.83 -2.81 -3.20
C ASP A 144 -12.52 -2.24 -3.75
N VAL A 145 -12.50 -1.97 -5.06
CA VAL A 145 -11.33 -1.35 -5.69
C VAL A 145 -11.18 0.05 -5.13
N SER A 146 -10.03 0.35 -4.52
CA SER A 146 -9.72 1.69 -4.03
C SER A 146 -9.35 2.65 -5.16
N ILE A 147 -9.51 3.96 -4.92
CA ILE A 147 -9.11 4.99 -5.89
C ILE A 147 -7.60 4.91 -6.21
N ALA A 148 -6.76 4.57 -5.24
CA ALA A 148 -5.32 4.39 -5.45
C ALA A 148 -5.02 3.23 -6.41
N GLN A 149 -5.75 2.12 -6.29
CA GLN A 149 -5.67 1.01 -7.24
C GLN A 149 -6.17 1.46 -8.61
N SER A 150 -7.30 2.18 -8.70
CA SER A 150 -7.79 2.71 -9.98
C SER A 150 -6.76 3.62 -10.68
N LYS A 151 -6.07 4.50 -9.95
CA LYS A 151 -4.96 5.31 -10.52
C LYS A 151 -3.83 4.44 -11.07
N ARG A 152 -3.49 3.37 -10.37
CA ARG A 152 -2.45 2.42 -10.81
C ARG A 152 -2.88 1.68 -12.08
N LEU A 153 -4.15 1.29 -12.16
CA LEU A 153 -4.73 0.66 -13.34
C LEU A 153 -4.77 1.61 -14.55
N VAL A 154 -5.08 2.89 -14.34
CA VAL A 154 -4.99 3.94 -15.39
C VAL A 154 -3.57 4.03 -15.95
N LYS A 155 -2.55 4.11 -15.08
CA LYS A 155 -1.15 4.12 -15.52
C LYS A 155 -0.79 2.84 -16.27
N LYS A 156 -1.20 1.68 -15.76
CA LYS A 156 -0.95 0.37 -16.39
C LYS A 156 -1.58 0.31 -17.79
N TRP A 157 -2.79 0.82 -17.95
CA TRP A 157 -3.47 0.93 -19.24
C TRP A 157 -2.69 1.84 -20.22
N GLN A 158 -2.26 3.03 -19.79
CA GLN A 158 -1.46 3.94 -20.61
C GLN A 158 -0.15 3.29 -21.08
N HIS A 159 0.50 2.50 -20.22
CA HIS A 159 1.72 1.77 -20.56
C HIS A 159 1.51 0.65 -21.56
N ARG A 160 0.32 0.01 -21.60
CA ARG A 160 0.00 -1.05 -22.58
C ARG A 160 -0.23 -0.51 -24.00
N LYS A 161 -0.53 0.79 -24.14
CA LYS A 161 -0.79 1.46 -25.43
C LYS A 161 0.51 1.86 -26.17
N LYS A 162 1.65 1.93 -25.47
CA LYS A 162 2.97 2.23 -26.05
C LYS A 162 3.64 0.97 -26.57
#